data_AF-A0A368G6I4-F1
#
_entry.id   AF-A0A368G6I4-F1
#
_cell.length_a   1.000
_cell.length_b   1.000
_cell.length_c   1.000
_cell.angle_alpha   90.00
_cell.angle_beta   90.00
_cell.angle_gamma   90.00
#
_symmetry.space_group_name_H-M   'P 1'
#
loop_
_entity.id
_entity.type
_entity.pdbx_description
1 polymer ?
#
loop_
_entity_poly.entity_id
_entity_poly.type
_entity_poly.pdbx_seq_one_letter_code
_entity_poly.pdbx_strand_id
1 'polypeptide(L)' 'MEEEYESVALVKPEIFVYRIPPLGTNRGHKAADWKLDAPDWTGRMKLVAIGKRLELRLEDKTSGG' A
#
# COMPACT_ATOMS: atom_id res chain seq x y z
N MET A 1 8.63 21.88 -21.06
CA MET A 1 8.36 20.66 -20.29
C MET A 1 7.76 21.14 -18.98
N GLU A 2 6.48 20.91 -18.75
CA GLU A 2 5.93 21.05 -17.41
C GLU A 2 6.61 19.97 -16.56
N GLU A 3 7.52 20.38 -15.67
CA GLU A 3 7.99 19.49 -14.61
C GLU A 3 6.77 19.18 -13.74
N GLU A 4 6.24 17.96 -13.85
CA GLU A 4 5.10 17.54 -13.03
C GLU A 4 5.51 17.61 -11.56
N TYR A 5 4.93 18.57 -10.83
CA TYR A 5 5.23 18.83 -9.43
C TYR A 5 4.97 17.58 -8.57
N GLU A 6 5.99 17.13 -7.84
CA GLU A 6 5.92 16.03 -6.88
C GLU A 6 5.71 16.56 -5.46
N SER A 7 4.71 16.04 -4.75
CA SER A 7 4.49 16.31 -3.33
C SER A 7 4.02 15.09 -2.55
N VAL A 8 4.40 15.01 -1.28
CA VAL A 8 3.97 13.92 -0.38
C VAL A 8 2.66 14.31 0.29
N ALA A 9 1.58 13.62 -0.05
CA ALA A 9 0.25 13.86 0.50
C ALA A 9 0.01 13.13 1.83
N LEU A 10 0.61 11.95 2.01
CA LEU A 10 0.43 11.13 3.21
C LEU A 10 1.65 10.27 3.47
N VAL A 11 1.96 10.07 4.76
CA VAL A 11 2.91 9.08 5.22
C VAL A 11 2.25 8.22 6.30
N LYS A 12 2.33 6.90 6.16
CA LYS A 12 1.98 5.95 7.22
C LYS A 12 3.24 5.15 7.60
N PRO A 13 3.76 5.32 8.83
CA PRO A 13 5.01 4.70 9.24
C PRO A 13 4.91 3.18 9.40
N GLU A 14 3.70 2.67 9.62
CA GLU A 14 3.43 1.25 9.75
C GLU A 14 2.17 0.90 8.98
N ILE A 15 2.31 -0.07 8.08
CA ILE A 15 1.23 -0.66 7.30
C ILE A 15 1.42 -2.17 7.19
N PHE A 16 0.32 -2.86 6.92
CA PHE A 16 0.24 -4.30 6.76
C PHE A 16 -0.39 -4.61 5.41
N VAL A 17 0.29 -5.39 4.57
CA VAL A 17 -0.20 -5.82 3.26
C VAL A 17 -0.66 -7.27 3.37
N TYR A 18 -1.86 -7.54 2.90
CA TYR A 18 -2.48 -8.86 2.90
C TYR A 18 -2.83 -9.28 1.48
N ARG A 19 -2.55 -10.53 1.14
CA ARG A 19 -2.96 -11.14 -0.11
C ARG A 19 -4.43 -11.51 -0.04
N ILE A 20 -5.19 -10.96 -0.97
CA ILE A 20 -6.59 -11.32 -1.13
C ILE A 20 -6.68 -12.76 -1.65
N PRO A 21 -7.31 -13.70 -0.92
CA PRO A 21 -7.44 -15.07 -1.37
C PRO A 21 -8.35 -15.18 -2.61
N PRO A 22 -8.13 -16.19 -3.47
CA PRO A 22 -9.01 -16.46 -4.60
C PRO A 22 -10.46 -16.69 -4.13
N LEU A 23 -11.42 -16.13 -4.85
CA LEU A 23 -12.83 -16.34 -4.54
C LEU A 23 -13.24 -17.77 -4.89
N GLY A 24 -13.70 -18.54 -3.89
CA GLY A 24 -14.34 -19.84 -4.12
C GLY A 24 -15.80 -19.74 -4.57
N THR A 25 -16.47 -18.62 -4.31
CA THR A 25 -17.88 -18.36 -4.68
C THR A 25 -18.12 -16.87 -4.94
N ASN A 26 -19.23 -16.52 -5.59
CA ASN A 26 -19.59 -15.15 -5.99
C ASN A 26 -19.99 -14.20 -4.81
N ARG A 27 -19.49 -14.46 -3.60
CA ARG A 27 -19.87 -13.75 -2.35
C ARG A 27 -18.99 -12.54 -2.01
N GLY A 28 -18.09 -12.14 -2.91
CA GLY A 28 -17.16 -11.03 -2.71
C GLY A 28 -16.04 -11.34 -1.71
N HIS A 29 -15.07 -10.43 -1.60
CA HIS A 29 -13.96 -10.56 -0.66
C HIS A 29 -14.37 -10.05 0.74
N LYS A 30 -14.11 -10.84 1.79
CA LYS A 30 -14.33 -10.42 3.17
C LYS A 30 -12.99 -10.28 3.88
N ALA A 31 -12.80 -9.19 4.61
CA ALA A 31 -11.57 -8.93 5.36
C ALA A 31 -11.23 -10.04 6.36
N ALA A 32 -12.25 -10.71 6.92
CA ALA A 32 -12.08 -11.85 7.82
C ALA A 32 -11.35 -13.04 7.15
N ASP A 33 -11.38 -13.13 5.82
CA ASP A 33 -10.76 -14.23 5.08
C ASP A 33 -9.29 -13.94 4.71
N TRP A 34 -8.75 -12.74 5.03
CA TRP A 34 -7.43 -12.27 4.56
C TRP A 34 -6.27 -12.61 5.50
N LYS A 35 -6.47 -13.53 6.47
CA LYS A 35 -5.45 -13.95 7.45
C LYS A 35 -4.78 -12.75 8.16
N LEU A 36 -5.60 -11.95 8.84
CA LEU A 36 -5.21 -10.67 9.47
C LEU A 36 -4.15 -10.81 10.57
N ASP A 37 -3.87 -12.03 11.04
CA ASP A 37 -2.85 -12.38 12.02
C ASP A 37 -1.45 -12.53 11.42
N ALA A 38 -1.34 -12.76 10.10
CA ALA A 38 -0.08 -13.00 9.42
C ALA A 38 0.01 -12.17 8.12
N PRO A 39 0.40 -10.88 8.23
CA PRO A 39 0.58 -10.01 7.07
C PRO A 39 1.66 -10.57 6.13
N ASP A 40 1.43 -10.49 4.82
CA ASP A 40 2.39 -10.91 3.80
C ASP A 40 3.62 -9.98 3.76
N TRP A 41 3.42 -8.70 4.06
CA TRP A 41 4.49 -7.71 4.18
C TRP A 41 4.12 -6.59 5.14
N THR A 42 5.13 -6.03 5.80
CA THR A 42 4.99 -4.91 6.73
C THR A 42 6.05 -3.86 6.47
N GLY A 43 5.68 -2.59 6.47
CA GLY A 43 6.64 -1.51 6.27
C GLY A 43 5.99 -0.14 6.33
N ARG A 44 6.58 0.82 5.61
CA ARG A 44 6.10 2.20 5.52
C ARG A 44 5.41 2.41 4.18
N MET A 45 4.42 3.30 4.17
CA MET A 45 3.80 3.78 2.93
C MET A 45 3.88 5.30 2.81
N LYS A 46 4.15 5.76 1.60
CA LYS A 46 4.01 7.17 1.19
C LYS A 46 3.01 7.27 0.05
N LEU A 47 2.17 8.29 0.12
CA LEU A 47 1.28 8.68 -0.97
C LEU A 47 1.86 9.94 -1.61
N VAL A 48 2.22 9.83 -2.88
CA VAL A 48 2.90 10.89 -3.62
C VAL A 48 2.00 11.39 -4.74
N ALA A 49 1.70 12.67 -4.75
CA ALA A 49 0.95 13.32 -5.82
C ALA A 49 1.94 13.89 -6.84
N ILE A 50 1.77 13.51 -8.11
CA ILE A 50 2.61 13.95 -9.24
C ILE A 50 1.68 14.50 -10.31
N GLY A 51 1.62 15.83 -10.43
CA GLY A 51 0.64 16.47 -11.32
C GLY A 51 -0.81 16.04 -10.98
N LYS A 52 -1.44 15.27 -11.86
CA LYS A 52 -2.80 14.69 -11.66
C LYS A 52 -2.80 13.22 -11.22
N ARG A 53 -1.63 12.63 -11.00
CA ARG A 53 -1.45 11.23 -10.59
C ARG A 53 -1.23 11.13 -9.09
N LEU A 54 -1.60 9.98 -8.53
CA LEU A 54 -1.37 9.64 -7.14
C LEU A 54 -0.71 8.27 -7.08
N GLU A 55 0.51 8.20 -6.53
CA GLU A 55 1.29 6.98 -6.41
C GLU A 55 1.33 6.53 -4.94
N LEU A 56 1.06 5.24 -4.71
CA LEU A 56 1.23 4.60 -3.41
C LEU A 56 2.57 3.85 -3.42
N ARG A 57 3.56 4.39 -2.73
CA ARG A 57 4.92 3.83 -2.65
C ARG A 57 5.07 3.06 -1.34
N LEU A 58 5.39 1.76 -1.44
CA LEU A 58 5.68 0.87 -0.32
C LEU A 58 7.19 0.86 -0.08
N GLU A 59 7.62 1.16 1.14
CA GLU A 59 9.03 1.24 1.53
C GLU A 59 9.31 0.27 2.67
N ASP A 60 10.37 -0.54 2.54
CA ASP A 60 10.83 -1.40 3.62
C ASP A 60 11.34 -0.59 4.81
N LYS A 61 11.14 -1.11 6.02
CA LYS A 61 11.58 -0.47 7.26
C LYS A 61 13.12 -0.46 7.40
N THR A 62 13.83 -1.28 6.61
CA THR A 62 15.23 -1.67 6.85
C THR A 62 16.25 -1.20 5.81
N SER A 63 15.86 -0.62 4.68
CA SER A 63 16.77 -0.25 3.57
C SER A 63 17.31 1.20 3.65
N GLY A 64 17.27 1.81 4.83
CA GLY A 64 17.73 3.20 5.07
C GLY A 64 19.15 3.32 5.64
N GLY A 65 20.12 2.59 5.08
CA GLY A 65 21.55 2.66 5.45
C GLY A 65 22.44 2.44 4.25
#